data_AF-A0A920R0F8-F1
#
_entry.id   AF-A0A920R0F8-F1
#
_cell.length_a   1.000
_cell.length_b   1.000
_cell.length_c   1.000
_cell.angle_alpha   90.00
_cell.angle_beta   90.00
_cell.angle_gamma   90.00
#
_symmetry.space_group_name_H-M   'P 1'
#
loop_
_entity.id
_entity.type
_entity.pdbx_description
1 polymer ?
#
loop_
_entity_poly.entity_id
_entity_poly.type
_entity_poly.pdbx_seq_one_letter_code
_entity_poly.pdbx_strand_id
1 'polypeptide(L)'
;MLILARVVMSLGSAMGQAVVFAIIVGVFPGSERGKALGMITTTVAIGAAAGPIVAGPVFQEWGWRSIFLVTALPTIAGKFLLRLLY
;
A
#
# COMPACT_ATOMS: atom_id res chain seq x y z
N MET A 1 14.41 10.68 -20.03
CA MET A 1 14.75 10.32 -18.63
C MET A 1 13.53 9.99 -17.74
N LEU A 2 12.43 10.73 -17.76
CA LEU A 2 11.25 10.46 -16.89
C LEU A 2 10.63 9.06 -17.03
N ILE A 3 10.57 8.51 -18.25
CA ILE A 3 10.04 7.15 -18.50
C ILE A 3 10.95 6.11 -17.83
N LEU A 4 12.27 6.25 -17.96
CA LEU A 4 13.25 5.40 -17.28
C LEU A 4 13.08 5.45 -15.75
N ALA A 5 12.91 6.65 -15.18
CA ALA A 5 12.64 6.81 -13.74
C ALA A 5 11.32 6.12 -13.32
N ARG A 6 10.27 6.20 -14.14
CA ARG A 6 9.00 5.48 -13.91
C ARG A 6 9.18 3.97 -13.96
N VAL A 7 9.96 3.45 -14.92
CA VAL A 7 10.26 2.01 -15.01
C VAL A 7 10.98 1.55 -13.75
N VAL A 8 12.03 2.25 -13.31
CA VAL A 8 12.78 1.90 -12.09
C VAL A 8 11.88 1.93 -10.85
N MET A 9 11.04 2.97 -10.71
CA MET A 9 10.09 3.08 -9.60
C MET A 9 9.06 1.95 -9.61
N SER A 10 8.50 1.63 -10.78
CA SER A 10 7.52 0.56 -10.95
C SER A 10 8.11 -0.82 -10.67
N LEU A 11 9.37 -1.05 -11.06
CA LEU A 11 10.09 -2.29 -10.74
C LEU A 11 10.21 -2.46 -9.22
N GLY A 12 10.66 -1.43 -8.50
CA GLY A 12 10.75 -1.48 -7.04
C GLY A 12 9.39 -1.74 -6.37
N SER A 13 8.33 -1.11 -6.87
CA SER A 13 6.97 -1.32 -6.38
C SER A 13 6.47 -2.75 -6.62
N ALA A 14 6.71 -3.30 -7.82
CA ALA A 14 6.28 -4.66 -8.17
C ALA A 14 7.03 -5.72 -7.36
N MET A 15 8.35 -5.53 -7.16
CA MET A 15 9.16 -6.42 -6.33
C MET A 15 8.65 -6.49 -4.90
N GLY A 16 8.36 -5.34 -4.27
CA GLY A 16 7.80 -5.31 -2.92
C GLY A 16 6.49 -6.07 -2.82
N GLN A 17 5.61 -5.89 -3.80
CA GLN A 17 4.33 -6.58 -3.84
C GLN A 17 4.49 -8.09 -4.01
N ALA A 18 5.41 -8.54 -4.88
CA ALA A 18 5.70 -9.97 -5.06
C ALA A 18 6.23 -10.63 -3.78
N VAL A 19 7.11 -9.95 -3.03
CA VAL A 19 7.66 -10.46 -1.77
C VAL A 19 6.57 -10.67 -0.71
N VAL A 20 5.61 -9.75 -0.59
CA VAL A 20 4.48 -9.90 0.36
C VAL A 20 3.69 -11.19 0.08
N PHE A 21 3.37 -11.46 -1.19
CA PHE A 21 2.67 -12.68 -1.56
C PHE A 21 3.51 -13.94 -1.30
N ALA A 22 4.81 -13.89 -1.60
CA ALA A 22 5.71 -15.01 -1.34
C ALA A 22 5.81 -15.35 0.16
N ILE A 23 5.89 -14.32 1.02
CA ILE A 23 5.91 -14.50 2.48
C ILE A 23 4.61 -15.18 2.95
N ILE A 24 3.45 -14.75 2.46
CA ILE A 24 2.16 -15.36 2.84
C ILE A 24 2.12 -16.84 2.46
N VAL A 25 2.57 -17.20 1.25
CA VAL A 25 2.60 -18.60 0.81
C VAL A 25 3.61 -19.43 1.62
N GLY A 26 4.73 -18.82 2.03
CA GLY A 26 5.78 -19.47 2.82
C GLY A 26 5.42 -19.69 4.29
N VAL A 27 4.67 -18.76 4.90
CA VAL A 27 4.32 -18.80 6.33
C VAL A 27 3.02 -19.56 6.60
N PHE A 28 2.01 -19.43 5.73
CA PHE A 28 0.71 -20.06 5.96
C PHE A 28 0.60 -21.46 5.33
N PRO A 29 0.00 -22.44 6.05
CA PRO A 29 -0.27 -23.77 5.52
C PRO A 29 -1.31 -23.72 4.39
N GLY A 30 -1.29 -24.72 3.51
CA GLY A 30 -2.10 -24.75 2.27
C GLY A 30 -3.60 -24.48 2.47
N SER A 31 -4.18 -24.92 3.60
CA SER A 31 -5.58 -24.69 3.96
C SER A 31 -5.92 -23.23 4.27
N GLU A 32 -4.97 -22.46 4.79
CA GLU A 32 -5.17 -21.05 5.19
C GLU A 32 -4.65 -20.04 4.16
N ARG A 33 -3.82 -20.48 3.20
CA ARG A 33 -3.27 -19.62 2.15
C ARG A 33 -4.34 -18.83 1.41
N GLY A 34 -5.43 -19.48 1.00
CA GLY A 34 -6.53 -18.82 0.29
C GLY A 34 -7.15 -17.69 1.11
N LYS A 35 -7.34 -17.90 2.42
CA LYS A 35 -7.85 -16.89 3.35
C LYS A 35 -6.86 -15.73 3.54
N ALA A 36 -5.57 -16.04 3.72
CA ALA A 36 -4.53 -15.03 3.90
C ALA A 36 -4.35 -14.16 2.64
N LEU A 37 -4.35 -14.78 1.45
CA LEU A 37 -4.32 -14.08 0.16
C LEU A 37 -5.61 -13.27 -0.08
N GLY A 38 -6.77 -13.79 0.34
CA GLY A 38 -8.04 -13.08 0.31
C GLY A 38 -8.02 -11.82 1.18
N MET A 39 -7.46 -11.91 2.40
CA MET A 39 -7.33 -10.76 3.30
C MET A 39 -6.44 -9.68 2.71
N ILE A 40 -5.22 -10.01 2.25
CA ILE A 40 -4.31 -8.99 1.71
C ILE A 40 -4.90 -8.27 0.48
N THR A 41 -5.55 -9.01 -0.43
CA THR A 41 -6.15 -8.43 -1.64
C THR A 41 -7.37 -7.56 -1.32
N THR A 42 -8.17 -7.97 -0.34
CA THR A 42 -9.31 -7.19 0.15
C THR A 42 -8.84 -5.90 0.83
N THR A 43 -7.81 -5.95 1.66
CA THR A 43 -7.21 -4.75 2.27
C THR A 43 -6.70 -3.78 1.22
N VAL A 44 -6.01 -4.28 0.17
CA VAL A 44 -5.55 -3.45 -0.95
C VAL A 44 -6.74 -2.82 -1.69
N ALA A 45 -7.81 -3.58 -1.97
CA ALA A 45 -9.00 -3.07 -2.64
C ALA A 45 -9.70 -1.97 -1.81
N ILE A 46 -9.81 -2.15 -0.49
CA ILE A 46 -10.35 -1.13 0.42
C ILE A 46 -9.50 0.13 0.36
N GLY A 47 -8.17 0.01 0.43
CA GLY A 47 -7.26 1.15 0.33
C GLY A 47 -7.38 1.89 -1.01
N ALA A 48 -7.48 1.15 -2.11
CA ALA A 48 -7.66 1.71 -3.45
C ALA A 48 -9.00 2.45 -3.60
N ALA A 49 -10.08 1.93 -3.02
CA ALA A 49 -11.38 2.58 -3.01
C ALA A 49 -11.42 3.80 -2.08
N ALA A 50 -10.82 3.70 -0.89
CA ALA A 50 -10.77 4.78 0.09
C ALA A 50 -9.94 5.98 -0.39
N GLY A 51 -8.91 5.74 -1.21
CA GLY A 51 -8.01 6.78 -1.73
C GLY A 51 -8.76 7.96 -2.38
N PRO A 52 -9.52 7.77 -3.47
CA PRO A 52 -10.31 8.83 -4.09
C PRO A 52 -11.39 9.43 -3.18
N ILE A 53 -12.01 8.61 -2.33
CA ILE A 53 -13.06 9.05 -1.38
C ILE A 53 -12.50 10.09 -0.42
N VAL A 54 -11.29 9.88 0.09
CA VAL A 54 -10.61 10.82 0.99
C VAL A 54 -9.96 11.96 0.18
N ALA A 55 -9.30 11.66 -0.93
CA ALA A 55 -8.55 12.64 -1.69
C ALA A 55 -9.43 13.68 -2.40
N GLY A 56 -10.65 13.33 -2.80
CA GLY A 56 -11.58 14.24 -3.50
C GLY A 56 -11.93 15.48 -2.67
N PRO A 57 -12.57 15.34 -1.50
CA PRO A 57 -12.87 16.46 -0.62
C PRO A 57 -11.62 17.23 -0.17
N VAL A 58 -10.54 16.51 0.16
CA VAL A 58 -9.25 17.10 0.57
C VAL A 58 -8.65 17.98 -0.53
N PHE A 59 -8.76 17.57 -1.79
CA PHE A 59 -8.34 18.36 -2.93
C PHE A 59 -9.20 19.61 -3.10
N GLN A 60 -10.53 19.50 -2.94
CA GLN A 60 -11.46 20.61 -3.13
C GLN A 60 -11.28 21.70 -2.07
N GLU A 61 -11.11 21.33 -0.81
CA GLU A 61 -11.01 22.30 0.29
C GLU A 61 -9.59 22.84 0.50
N TRP A 62 -8.57 21.97 0.41
CA TRP A 62 -7.19 22.31 0.80
C TRP A 62 -6.18 22.25 -0.37
N GLY A 63 -6.65 22.01 -1.59
CA GLY A 63 -5.84 21.95 -2.80
C GLY A 63 -4.98 20.68 -2.92
N TRP A 64 -4.22 20.57 -4.02
CA TRP A 64 -3.49 19.34 -4.35
C TRP A 64 -2.33 19.00 -3.41
N ARG A 65 -1.77 20.00 -2.70
CA ARG A 65 -0.60 19.82 -1.82
C ARG A 65 -0.96 19.02 -0.56
N SER A 66 -2.18 19.15 -0.07
CA SER A 66 -2.66 18.48 1.16
C SER A 66 -2.76 16.96 0.98
N ILE A 67 -2.98 16.47 -0.25
CA ILE A 67 -3.04 15.03 -0.57
C ILE A 67 -1.74 14.32 -0.14
N PHE A 68 -0.58 14.98 -0.31
CA PHE A 68 0.69 14.41 0.11
C PHE A 68 0.79 14.23 1.62
N LEU A 69 0.25 15.17 2.40
CA LEU A 69 0.22 15.06 3.86
C LEU A 69 -0.73 13.94 4.31
N VAL A 70 -1.94 13.90 3.74
CA VAL A 70 -2.96 12.90 4.06
C VAL A 70 -2.51 11.48 3.71
N THR A 71 -1.72 11.31 2.65
CA THR A 71 -1.17 9.99 2.26
C THR A 71 0.13 9.65 2.99
N ALA A 72 0.97 10.63 3.33
CA ALA A 72 2.22 10.41 4.05
C ALA A 72 2.01 9.99 5.52
N LEU A 73 1.08 10.64 6.23
CA LEU A 73 0.81 10.39 7.64
C LEU A 73 0.52 8.91 7.97
N PRO A 74 -0.45 8.22 7.34
CA PRO A 74 -0.72 6.81 7.62
C PRO A 74 0.45 5.89 7.23
N THR A 75 1.20 6.24 6.18
CA THR A 75 2.38 5.46 5.76
C THR A 75 3.50 5.54 6.80
N ILE A 76 3.76 6.73 7.34
CA ILE A 76 4.76 6.95 8.40
C ILE A 76 4.31 6.28 9.69
N ALA A 77 3.05 6.46 10.08
CA ALA A 77 2.48 5.84 11.27
C ALA A 77 2.57 4.31 11.22
N GLY A 78 2.24 3.70 10.08
CA GLY A 78 2.38 2.26 9.87
C GLY A 78 3.81 1.78 10.01
N LYS A 79 4.78 2.47 9.39
CA LYS A 79 6.21 2.14 9.54
C LYS A 79 6.69 2.29 10.98
N PHE A 80 6.25 3.33 11.68
CA PHE A 80 6.62 3.57 13.08
C PHE A 80 6.03 2.51 14.01
N LEU A 81 4.77 2.14 13.82
CA LEU A 81 4.12 1.07 14.58
C LEU A 81 4.83 -0.27 14.38
N LEU A 82 5.19 -0.61 13.13
CA LEU A 82 5.98 -1.81 12.86
C LEU A 82 7.33 -1.77 13.61
N ARG A 83 7.98 -0.60 13.67
CA ARG A 83 9.23 -0.42 14.42
C ARG A 83 9.07 -0.55 15.95
N LEU A 84 7.87 -0.32 16.49
CA LEU A 84 7.60 -0.50 17.93
C LEU A 84 7.30 -1.96 18.29
N LEU A 85 6.81 -2.74 17.33
CA LEU A 85 6.41 -4.13 17.53
C LEU A 85 7.57 -5.14 17.32
N TYR A 86 8.68 -4.71 16.70
CA TYR A 86 9.88 -5.52 16.42
C TYR A 86 11.15 -4.80 16.90
#